data_AF-A0AB38EYR5-F1
#
_entry.id   AF-A0AB38EYR5-F1
#
_cell.length_a   1.000
_cell.length_b   1.000
_cell.length_c   1.000
_cell.angle_alpha   90.00
_cell.angle_beta   90.00
_cell.angle_gamma   90.00
#
_symmetry.space_group_name_H-M   'P 1'
#
loop_
_entity.id
_entity.type
_entity.pdbx_description
1 polymer ?
#
loop_
_entity_poly.entity_id
_entity_poly.type
_entity_poly.pdbx_seq_one_letter_code
_entity_poly.pdbx_strand_id
1 'polypeptide(L)'
;MKKIDYKSIPKPIDSASERKKHKKEAEKLANYISFIRNNAHGDGDKKLLSDARTQAFGILRKQMQYRLHPGYIIEIRPTERQLFLLNSVFDFVNVVGDLIDRSVDKDPDTNSFLLTNKEYLYGKFGINGWQKYVRFLRAFVDAYKNSDMIYTYLPGGDNCTLSADNRIFIPVLGLGLINAVNEKDVIIVKQWRKYEGYRYLPCFDILKIQNKFYVKIKYKEDIFFLRKNKDLLQELSGTIDVILGSRFIKELKESRSFSRVEISESELWGISNNPVNHAHQRNPNKKWS
;
A
#
# COMPACT_ATOMS: atom_id res chain seq x y z
N MET A 1 -19.68 -2.28 -12.01
CA MET A 1 -18.46 -2.57 -11.22
C MET A 1 -17.55 -3.52 -11.98
N LYS A 2 -16.27 -3.18 -12.17
CA LYS A 2 -15.29 -4.09 -12.81
C LYS A 2 -14.96 -5.22 -11.83
N LYS A 3 -15.20 -6.48 -12.22
CA LYS A 3 -14.94 -7.65 -11.37
C LYS A 3 -13.43 -7.81 -11.14
N ILE A 4 -13.04 -7.93 -9.87
CA ILE A 4 -11.69 -8.31 -9.42
C ILE A 4 -11.53 -9.82 -9.66
N ASP A 5 -10.41 -10.26 -10.23
CA ASP A 5 -10.10 -11.69 -10.37
C ASP A 5 -9.39 -12.20 -9.11
N TYR A 6 -10.21 -12.68 -8.16
CA TYR A 6 -9.76 -13.19 -6.87
C TYR A 6 -8.86 -14.43 -6.96
N LYS A 7 -8.81 -15.15 -8.09
CA LYS A 7 -7.94 -16.32 -8.25
C LYS A 7 -6.46 -15.93 -8.34
N SER A 8 -6.19 -14.73 -8.79
CA SER A 8 -4.84 -14.20 -8.99
C SER A 8 -4.27 -13.45 -7.77
N ILE A 9 -5.09 -13.23 -6.74
CA ILE A 9 -4.69 -12.52 -5.53
C ILE A 9 -4.31 -13.55 -4.47
N PRO A 10 -3.18 -13.39 -3.76
CA PRO A 10 -2.77 -14.32 -2.71
C PRO A 10 -3.90 -14.52 -1.71
N LYS A 11 -4.15 -15.74 -1.22
CA LYS A 11 -5.29 -16.02 -0.33
C LYS A 11 -4.91 -15.76 1.13
N PRO A 12 -5.87 -15.41 2.00
CA PRO A 12 -5.63 -15.45 3.44
C PRO A 12 -5.25 -16.87 3.90
N ILE A 13 -4.74 -16.98 5.12
CA ILE A 13 -4.42 -18.30 5.69
C ILE A 13 -5.72 -19.02 6.07
N ASP A 14 -5.99 -20.12 5.36
CA ASP A 14 -7.21 -20.90 5.55
C ASP A 14 -7.02 -22.00 6.61
N SER A 15 -5.81 -22.52 6.83
CA SER A 15 -5.56 -23.65 7.75
C SER A 15 -5.02 -23.25 9.13
N ALA A 16 -5.49 -23.93 10.18
CA ALA A 16 -5.02 -23.71 11.56
C ALA A 16 -3.51 -24.03 11.73
N SER A 17 -3.02 -25.04 11.01
CA SER A 17 -1.59 -25.42 11.02
C SER A 17 -0.70 -24.32 10.44
N GLU A 18 -1.10 -23.71 9.32
CA GLU A 18 -0.38 -22.57 8.74
C GLU A 18 -0.45 -21.34 9.64
N ARG A 19 -1.60 -21.07 10.27
CA ARG A 19 -1.71 -19.96 11.25
C ARG A 19 -0.70 -20.12 12.38
N LYS A 20 -0.52 -21.33 12.91
CA LYS A 20 0.48 -21.63 13.94
C LYS A 20 1.91 -21.42 13.44
N LYS A 21 2.21 -21.80 12.20
CA LYS A 21 3.53 -21.55 11.58
C LYS A 21 3.80 -20.06 11.42
N HIS A 22 2.84 -19.30 10.91
CA HIS A 22 2.99 -17.85 10.73
C HIS A 22 3.08 -17.09 12.05
N LYS A 23 2.41 -17.55 13.10
CA LYS A 23 2.61 -16.99 14.45
C LYS A 23 4.07 -17.10 14.90
N LYS A 24 4.69 -18.29 14.72
CA LYS A 24 6.12 -18.48 15.01
C LYS A 24 7.03 -17.63 14.11
N GLU A 25 6.70 -17.48 12.83
CA GLU A 25 7.44 -16.59 11.93
C GLU A 25 7.30 -15.11 12.33
N ALA A 26 6.14 -14.68 12.82
CA ALA A 26 5.92 -13.32 13.32
C ALA A 26 6.71 -13.05 14.61
N GLU A 27 6.79 -14.02 15.52
CA GLU A 27 7.65 -13.95 16.70
C GLU A 27 9.14 -13.82 16.32
N LYS A 28 9.60 -14.62 15.33
CA LYS A 28 10.95 -14.48 14.78
C LYS A 28 11.20 -13.11 14.17
N LEU A 29 10.24 -12.60 13.39
CA LEU A 29 10.33 -11.27 12.80
C LEU A 29 10.45 -10.18 13.88
N ALA A 30 9.64 -10.25 14.93
CA ALA A 30 9.72 -9.33 16.05
C ALA A 30 11.10 -9.37 16.75
N ASN A 31 11.68 -10.56 16.92
CA ASN A 31 13.03 -10.70 17.47
C ASN A 31 14.10 -10.08 16.57
N TYR A 32 14.02 -10.28 15.24
CA TYR A 32 14.95 -9.62 14.32
C TYR A 32 14.80 -8.10 14.34
N ILE A 33 13.57 -7.58 14.34
CA ILE A 33 13.32 -6.13 14.41
C ILE A 33 13.83 -5.56 15.73
N SER A 34 13.59 -6.24 16.85
CA SER A 34 14.12 -5.85 18.16
C SER A 34 15.65 -5.80 18.17
N PHE A 35 16.30 -6.83 17.64
CA PHE A 35 17.76 -6.86 17.50
C PHE A 35 18.29 -5.67 16.67
N ILE A 36 17.64 -5.37 15.54
CA ILE A 36 18.03 -4.26 14.65
C ILE A 36 17.84 -2.91 15.34
N ARG A 37 16.67 -2.67 15.95
CA ARG A 37 16.26 -1.35 16.47
C ARG A 37 16.78 -1.02 17.87
N ASN A 38 17.10 -2.01 18.70
CA ASN A 38 17.42 -1.75 20.11
C ASN A 38 18.92 -1.75 20.40
N ASN A 39 19.77 -2.06 19.42
CA ASN A 39 21.22 -2.17 19.61
C ASN A 39 21.98 -1.23 18.68
N ALA A 40 23.09 -0.69 19.17
CA ALA A 40 24.14 -0.15 18.30
C ALA A 40 24.90 -1.32 17.67
N HIS A 41 25.06 -1.30 16.35
CA HIS A 41 25.72 -2.34 15.57
C HIS A 41 27.06 -1.81 15.07
N GLY A 42 28.14 -2.33 15.66
CA GLY A 42 29.50 -1.97 15.27
C GLY A 42 29.99 -2.77 14.06
N ASP A 43 31.26 -2.59 13.71
CA ASP A 43 31.90 -3.35 12.63
C ASP A 43 31.90 -4.86 12.89
N GLY A 44 31.97 -5.28 14.17
CA GLY A 44 31.88 -6.69 14.57
C GLY A 44 30.53 -7.35 14.32
N ASP A 45 29.44 -6.57 14.35
CA ASP A 45 28.06 -7.08 14.22
C ASP A 45 27.54 -7.03 12.78
N LYS A 46 28.30 -6.44 11.87
CA LYS A 46 27.85 -6.16 10.49
C LYS A 46 27.28 -7.38 9.78
N LYS A 47 27.90 -8.54 9.95
CA LYS A 47 27.42 -9.80 9.36
C LYS A 47 26.08 -10.23 9.99
N LEU A 48 25.99 -10.23 11.32
CA LEU A 48 24.77 -10.58 12.06
C LEU A 48 23.61 -9.65 11.71
N LEU A 49 23.88 -8.34 11.59
CA LEU A 49 22.90 -7.34 11.17
C LEU A 49 22.39 -7.62 9.75
N SER A 50 23.32 -7.87 8.80
CA SER A 50 22.96 -8.22 7.43
C SER A 50 22.13 -9.51 7.34
N ASP A 51 22.48 -10.51 8.15
CA ASP A 51 21.76 -11.78 8.21
C ASP A 51 20.36 -11.59 8.82
N ALA A 52 20.24 -10.83 9.92
CA ALA A 52 18.96 -10.51 10.54
C ALA A 52 18.03 -9.76 9.56
N ARG A 53 18.54 -8.77 8.83
CA ARG A 53 17.80 -8.05 7.78
C ARG A 53 17.31 -8.98 6.67
N THR A 54 18.19 -9.86 6.22
CA THR A 54 17.86 -10.86 5.19
C THR A 54 16.74 -11.78 5.65
N GLN A 55 16.83 -12.32 6.87
CA GLN A 55 15.84 -13.23 7.42
C GLN A 55 14.49 -12.53 7.64
N ALA A 56 14.52 -11.32 8.22
CA ALA A 56 13.34 -10.49 8.40
C ALA A 56 12.65 -10.20 7.06
N PHE A 57 13.42 -9.81 6.04
CA PHE A 57 12.88 -9.59 4.69
C PHE A 57 12.28 -10.86 4.07
N GLY A 58 12.94 -12.01 4.24
CA GLY A 58 12.40 -13.30 3.79
C GLY A 58 11.02 -13.59 4.41
N ILE A 59 10.85 -13.31 5.71
CA ILE A 59 9.55 -13.44 6.40
C ILE A 59 8.53 -12.46 5.84
N LEU A 60 8.88 -11.18 5.65
CA LEU A 60 7.98 -10.17 5.08
C LEU A 60 7.52 -10.54 3.66
N ARG A 61 8.43 -11.04 2.82
CA ARG A 61 8.11 -11.48 1.45
C ARG A 61 7.18 -12.69 1.45
N LYS A 62 7.36 -13.65 2.37
CA LYS A 62 6.42 -14.76 2.56
C LYS A 62 5.06 -14.27 3.04
N GLN A 63 5.03 -13.35 4.01
CA GLN A 63 3.80 -12.77 4.54
C GLN A 63 2.94 -12.11 3.44
N MET A 64 3.54 -11.55 2.38
CA MET A 64 2.78 -11.05 1.23
C MET A 64 1.97 -12.14 0.51
N GLN A 65 2.48 -13.37 0.43
CA GLN A 65 1.78 -14.51 -0.20
C GLN A 65 0.49 -14.88 0.55
N TYR A 66 0.33 -14.38 1.79
CA TYR A 66 -0.83 -14.61 2.64
C TYR A 66 -1.57 -13.31 3.00
N ARG A 67 -1.27 -12.21 2.29
CA ARG A 67 -1.73 -10.84 2.55
C ARG A 67 -1.39 -10.29 3.94
N LEU A 68 -0.48 -10.90 4.69
CA LEU A 68 -0.12 -10.52 6.07
C LEU A 68 0.76 -9.27 6.13
N HIS A 69 1.48 -8.96 5.06
CA HIS A 69 2.28 -7.74 4.95
C HIS A 69 1.42 -6.56 4.44
N PRO A 70 1.51 -5.34 5.01
CA PRO A 70 0.74 -4.16 4.58
C PRO A 70 1.28 -3.49 3.30
N GLY A 71 1.65 -4.30 2.29
CA GLY A 71 2.01 -3.82 0.96
C GLY A 71 2.41 -4.96 0.02
N TYR A 72 2.81 -4.59 -1.20
CA TYR A 72 3.43 -5.48 -2.17
C TYR A 72 4.91 -5.12 -2.37
N ILE A 73 5.77 -6.12 -2.33
CA ILE A 73 7.20 -6.04 -2.64
C ILE A 73 7.45 -6.82 -3.94
N ILE A 74 7.80 -6.10 -5.00
CA ILE A 74 8.06 -6.66 -6.32
C ILE A 74 9.57 -6.62 -6.58
N GLU A 75 10.16 -7.75 -6.95
CA GLU A 75 11.57 -7.81 -7.37
C GLU A 75 11.71 -7.24 -8.77
N ILE A 76 12.70 -6.37 -8.97
CA ILE A 76 12.89 -5.64 -10.23
C ILE A 76 14.23 -6.01 -10.87
N ARG A 77 14.31 -5.92 -12.19
CA ARG A 77 15.50 -6.18 -12.99
C ARG A 77 15.93 -4.90 -13.71
N PRO A 78 16.80 -4.09 -13.08
CA PRO A 78 17.42 -2.94 -13.73
C PRO A 78 18.29 -3.37 -14.92
N THR A 79 18.33 -2.56 -15.97
CA THR A 79 19.40 -2.65 -16.99
C THR A 79 20.75 -2.24 -16.40
N GLU A 80 21.86 -2.52 -17.08
CA GLU A 80 23.21 -2.17 -16.57
C GLU A 80 23.34 -0.67 -16.20
N ARG A 81 22.86 0.22 -17.08
CA ARG A 81 22.85 1.66 -16.81
C ARG A 81 21.99 2.02 -15.60
N GLN A 82 20.82 1.40 -15.47
CA GLN A 82 19.91 1.64 -14.34
C GLN A 82 20.52 1.12 -13.04
N LEU A 83 21.17 -0.05 -13.09
CA LEU A 83 21.86 -0.67 -11.98
C LEU A 83 23.00 0.23 -11.47
N PHE A 84 23.81 0.78 -12.38
CA PHE A 84 24.88 1.72 -12.03
C PHE A 84 24.34 2.95 -11.27
N LEU A 85 23.28 3.57 -11.79
CA LEU A 85 22.65 4.74 -11.17
C LEU A 85 22.01 4.41 -9.82
N LEU A 86 21.29 3.29 -9.72
CA LEU A 86 20.68 2.84 -8.47
C LEU A 86 21.75 2.55 -7.41
N ASN A 87 22.79 1.79 -7.75
CA ASN A 87 23.90 1.53 -6.84
C ASN A 87 24.53 2.83 -6.36
N SER A 88 24.82 3.74 -7.29
CA SER A 88 25.41 5.05 -6.95
C SER A 88 24.59 5.80 -5.91
N VAL A 89 23.26 5.75 -5.96
CA VAL A 89 22.40 6.45 -4.99
C VAL A 89 22.30 5.66 -3.68
N PHE A 90 22.15 4.34 -3.77
CA PHE A 90 22.08 3.49 -2.59
C PHE A 90 23.38 3.48 -1.79
N ASP A 91 24.53 3.75 -2.41
CA ASP A 91 25.79 3.89 -1.67
C ASP A 91 25.72 5.08 -0.70
N PHE A 92 25.05 6.18 -1.05
CA PHE A 92 24.80 7.29 -0.13
C PHE A 92 23.89 6.89 1.02
N VAL A 93 22.78 6.24 0.67
CA VAL A 93 21.77 5.79 1.64
C VAL A 93 22.34 4.76 2.61
N ASN A 94 23.17 3.84 2.11
CA ASN A 94 23.79 2.81 2.93
C ASN A 94 24.78 3.41 3.92
N VAL A 95 25.59 4.40 3.54
CA VAL A 95 26.48 5.07 4.51
C VAL A 95 25.69 5.79 5.59
N VAL A 96 24.60 6.46 5.24
CA VAL A 96 23.74 7.12 6.23
C VAL A 96 23.02 6.10 7.12
N GLY A 97 22.53 5.00 6.54
CA GLY A 97 21.95 3.88 7.29
C GLY A 97 22.96 3.26 8.26
N ASP A 98 24.20 3.02 7.81
CA ASP A 98 25.30 2.50 8.64
C ASP A 98 25.62 3.42 9.82
N LEU A 99 25.54 4.75 9.64
CA LEU A 99 25.72 5.71 10.75
C LEU A 99 24.59 5.61 11.78
N ILE A 100 23.34 5.46 11.35
CA ILE A 100 22.20 5.24 12.25
C ILE A 100 22.32 3.87 12.94
N ASP A 101 22.76 2.85 12.22
CA ASP A 101 22.98 1.50 12.76
C ASP A 101 24.07 1.46 13.84
N ARG A 102 25.10 2.31 13.73
CA ARG A 102 26.13 2.47 14.77
C ARG A 102 25.68 3.33 15.96
N SER A 103 24.68 4.19 15.76
CA SER A 103 24.20 5.08 16.82
C SER A 103 23.53 4.30 17.95
N VAL A 104 23.72 4.74 19.19
CA VAL A 104 22.97 4.25 20.35
C VAL A 104 21.52 4.74 20.27
N ASP A 105 21.34 6.00 19.88
CA ASP A 105 20.02 6.58 19.63
C ASP A 105 19.57 6.26 18.19
N LYS A 106 18.50 5.48 18.05
CA LYS A 106 17.90 5.12 16.75
C LYS A 106 16.84 6.10 16.27
N ASP A 107 16.48 7.10 17.07
CA ASP A 107 15.52 8.13 16.68
C ASP A 107 16.12 9.54 16.81
N PRO A 108 17.30 9.81 16.20
CA PRO A 108 17.92 11.11 16.32
C PRO A 108 17.10 12.18 15.59
N ASP A 109 17.23 13.43 16.01
CA ASP A 109 16.76 14.56 15.22
C ASP A 109 17.48 14.58 13.87
N THR A 110 16.72 14.56 12.79
CA THR A 110 17.25 14.40 11.43
C THR A 110 18.20 15.51 11.01
N ASN A 111 17.92 16.76 11.40
CA ASN A 111 18.77 17.89 11.02
C ASN A 111 20.06 17.88 11.85
N SER A 112 19.95 17.68 13.16
CA SER A 112 21.08 17.56 14.07
C SER A 112 22.00 16.41 13.69
N PHE A 113 21.44 15.24 13.39
CA PHE A 113 22.18 14.06 12.94
C PHE A 113 22.99 14.33 11.67
N LEU A 114 22.35 14.90 10.65
CA LEU A 114 23.00 15.21 9.38
C LEU A 114 24.06 16.31 9.52
N LEU A 115 23.85 17.31 10.38
CA LEU A 115 24.84 18.35 10.66
C LEU A 115 26.04 17.80 11.42
N THR A 116 25.81 16.94 12.42
CA THR A 116 26.86 16.31 13.23
C THR A 116 27.77 15.44 12.36
N ASN A 117 27.20 14.74 11.38
CA ASN A 117 27.93 13.86 10.47
C ASN A 117 28.38 14.55 9.17
N LYS A 118 28.19 15.87 9.04
CA LYS A 118 28.38 16.62 7.80
C LYS A 118 29.80 16.46 7.23
N GLU A 119 30.82 16.62 8.05
CA GLU A 119 32.22 16.54 7.60
C GLU A 119 32.58 15.15 7.07
N TYR A 120 32.15 14.11 7.79
CA TYR A 120 32.32 12.72 7.35
C TYR A 120 31.61 12.46 6.02
N LEU A 121 30.36 12.91 5.89
CA LEU A 121 29.58 12.75 4.66
C LEU A 121 30.18 13.57 3.51
N TYR A 122 30.76 14.75 3.78
CA TYR A 122 31.51 15.53 2.79
C TYR A 122 32.76 14.80 2.32
N GLY A 123 33.51 14.18 3.24
CA GLY A 123 34.68 13.37 2.90
C GLY A 123 34.31 12.14 2.06
N LYS A 124 33.14 11.53 2.30
CA LYS A 124 32.67 10.36 1.53
C LYS A 124 32.12 10.69 0.16
N PHE A 125 31.43 11.81 0.02
CA PHE A 125 30.60 12.08 -1.17
C PHE A 125 30.95 13.36 -1.92
N GLY A 126 31.84 14.19 -1.35
CA GLY A 126 32.13 15.53 -1.84
C GLY A 126 30.99 16.52 -1.59
N ILE A 127 31.34 17.81 -1.62
CA ILE A 127 30.40 18.92 -1.38
C ILE A 127 29.25 18.91 -2.39
N ASN A 128 29.55 18.63 -3.67
CA ASN A 128 28.55 18.59 -4.73
C ASN A 128 27.55 17.45 -4.55
N GLY A 129 28.00 16.28 -4.10
CA GLY A 129 27.13 15.13 -3.80
C GLY A 129 26.19 15.44 -2.64
N TRP A 130 26.71 16.06 -1.58
CA TRP A 130 25.88 16.53 -0.47
C TRP A 130 24.80 17.51 -0.91
N GLN A 131 25.16 18.59 -1.62
CA GLN A 131 24.19 19.60 -2.06
C GLN A 131 23.08 18.99 -2.92
N LYS A 132 23.43 18.02 -3.77
CA LYS A 132 22.48 17.32 -4.64
C LYS A 132 21.50 16.45 -3.85
N TYR A 133 21.95 15.76 -2.81
CA TYR A 133 21.15 14.72 -2.14
C TYR A 133 20.68 15.06 -0.72
N VAL A 134 21.08 16.19 -0.12
CA VAL A 134 20.75 16.51 1.29
C VAL A 134 19.25 16.52 1.59
N ARG A 135 18.43 17.05 0.68
CA ARG A 135 16.96 17.04 0.83
C ARG A 135 16.41 15.62 0.84
N PHE A 136 16.95 14.77 -0.03
CA PHE A 136 16.62 13.36 -0.11
C PHE A 136 17.09 12.60 1.13
N LEU A 137 18.29 12.89 1.64
CA LEU A 137 18.82 12.26 2.85
C LEU A 137 17.97 12.56 4.08
N ARG A 138 17.44 13.80 4.22
CA ARG A 138 16.48 14.13 5.28
C ARG A 138 15.26 13.21 5.23
N ALA A 139 14.62 13.12 4.07
CA ALA A 139 13.47 12.24 3.88
C ALA A 139 13.82 10.77 4.13
N PHE A 140 15.01 10.32 3.74
CA PHE A 140 15.49 8.98 4.03
C PHE A 140 15.65 8.74 5.54
N VAL A 141 16.36 9.61 6.28
CA VAL A 141 16.59 9.46 7.73
C VAL A 141 15.26 9.40 8.48
N ASP A 142 14.35 10.35 8.20
CA ASP A 142 13.01 10.38 8.80
C ASP A 142 12.24 9.10 8.51
N ALA A 143 12.28 8.62 7.28
CA ALA A 143 11.55 7.42 6.93
C ALA A 143 12.20 6.19 7.59
N TYR A 144 13.54 6.08 7.54
CA TYR A 144 14.29 4.93 8.03
C TYR A 144 14.09 4.68 9.51
N LYS A 145 14.16 5.73 10.35
CA LYS A 145 13.91 5.62 11.80
C LYS A 145 12.47 5.30 12.17
N ASN A 146 11.52 5.76 11.35
CA ASN A 146 10.10 5.43 11.48
C ASN A 146 9.74 4.04 10.93
N SER A 147 10.71 3.32 10.37
CA SER A 147 10.53 1.98 9.80
C SER A 147 11.10 0.90 10.71
N ASP A 148 10.99 -0.36 10.27
CA ASP A 148 11.62 -1.50 10.94
C ASP A 148 13.15 -1.56 10.74
N MET A 149 13.75 -0.64 9.95
CA MET A 149 15.19 -0.58 9.62
C MET A 149 15.74 -1.85 8.94
N ILE A 150 14.85 -2.69 8.40
CA ILE A 150 15.18 -3.96 7.73
C ILE A 150 15.86 -3.71 6.38
N TYR A 151 15.41 -2.69 5.65
CA TYR A 151 15.90 -2.34 4.31
C TYR A 151 16.27 -0.87 4.26
N THR A 152 17.35 -0.56 3.56
CA THR A 152 17.54 0.79 3.04
C THR A 152 16.60 1.00 1.88
N TYR A 153 16.05 2.20 1.76
CA TYR A 153 15.11 2.50 0.71
C TYR A 153 15.23 3.93 0.20
N LEU A 154 14.86 4.09 -1.05
CA LEU A 154 14.62 5.39 -1.65
C LEU A 154 13.12 5.67 -1.47
N PRO A 155 12.72 6.60 -0.57
CA PRO A 155 11.33 6.98 -0.45
C PRO A 155 10.80 7.46 -1.80
N GLY A 156 9.66 6.90 -2.23
CA GLY A 156 8.97 7.36 -3.42
C GLY A 156 8.34 8.72 -3.15
N GLY A 157 8.80 9.76 -3.84
CA GLY A 157 8.07 11.03 -3.87
C GLY A 157 6.83 10.95 -4.77
N ASP A 158 6.01 12.00 -4.76
CA ASP A 158 4.76 12.13 -5.54
C ASP A 158 4.94 11.87 -7.05
N ASN A 159 6.17 11.96 -7.55
CA ASN A 159 6.52 11.83 -8.96
C ASN A 159 6.99 10.42 -9.35
N CYS A 160 7.23 9.49 -8.41
CA CYS A 160 7.55 8.10 -8.72
C CYS A 160 6.28 7.36 -9.13
N THR A 161 6.28 6.73 -10.32
CA THR A 161 5.08 6.10 -10.87
C THR A 161 5.33 4.71 -11.46
N LEU A 162 4.35 3.83 -11.34
CA LEU A 162 4.35 2.52 -12.00
C LEU A 162 3.53 2.60 -13.29
N SER A 163 4.14 2.31 -14.44
CA SER A 163 3.52 2.40 -15.75
C SER A 163 2.44 1.34 -16.02
N ALA A 164 1.70 1.51 -17.12
CA ALA A 164 0.69 0.56 -17.61
C ALA A 164 1.25 -0.89 -17.71
N ASP A 165 2.50 -1.01 -18.16
CA ASP A 165 3.21 -2.27 -18.34
C ASP A 165 3.96 -2.72 -17.09
N ASN A 166 3.71 -2.06 -15.95
CA ASN A 166 4.31 -2.34 -14.64
C ASN A 166 5.80 -2.10 -14.62
N ARG A 167 6.22 -1.11 -15.39
CA ARG A 167 7.58 -0.64 -15.35
C ARG A 167 7.68 0.59 -14.47
N ILE A 168 8.73 0.64 -13.68
CA ILE A 168 8.92 1.64 -12.64
C ILE A 168 9.56 2.89 -13.23
N PHE A 169 9.00 4.06 -12.93
CA PHE A 169 9.52 5.37 -13.31
C PHE A 169 9.92 6.17 -12.08
N ILE A 170 11.16 6.65 -12.07
CA ILE A 170 11.76 7.37 -10.94
C ILE A 170 12.40 8.65 -11.49
N PRO A 171 11.68 9.78 -11.47
CA PRO A 171 12.12 10.99 -12.15
C PRO A 171 13.37 11.61 -11.52
N VAL A 172 13.54 11.47 -10.21
CA VAL A 172 14.66 12.04 -9.45
C VAL A 172 16.02 11.53 -9.95
N LEU A 173 16.05 10.34 -10.56
CA LEU A 173 17.27 9.69 -11.05
C LEU A 173 17.34 9.59 -12.58
N GLY A 174 16.36 10.15 -13.30
CA GLY A 174 16.24 9.94 -14.75
C GLY A 174 16.14 8.47 -15.13
N LEU A 175 15.75 7.60 -14.18
CA LEU A 175 15.60 6.19 -14.41
C LEU A 175 14.28 6.01 -15.16
N GLY A 176 14.42 5.62 -16.43
CA GLY A 176 13.31 5.16 -17.23
C GLY A 176 12.70 3.87 -16.66
N LEU A 177 11.83 3.28 -17.45
CA LEU A 177 11.03 2.11 -17.10
C LEU A 177 11.89 0.87 -16.73
N ILE A 178 11.74 0.35 -15.50
CA ILE A 178 12.42 -0.88 -15.02
C ILE A 178 11.47 -2.08 -15.02
N ASN A 179 11.90 -3.24 -15.51
CA ASN A 179 11.08 -4.46 -15.58
C ASN A 179 10.98 -5.18 -14.22
N ALA A 180 9.87 -5.85 -13.97
CA ALA A 180 9.74 -6.80 -12.87
C ALA A 180 10.37 -8.15 -13.22
N VAL A 181 10.86 -8.89 -12.21
CA VAL A 181 11.42 -10.24 -12.40
C VAL A 181 10.31 -11.28 -12.59
N ASN A 182 9.20 -11.14 -11.87
CA ASN A 182 8.10 -12.11 -11.87
C ASN A 182 6.77 -11.42 -12.20
N GLU A 183 6.14 -11.86 -13.28
CA GLU A 183 4.86 -11.30 -13.72
C GLU A 183 3.71 -11.57 -12.73
N LYS A 184 3.78 -12.66 -11.95
CA LYS A 184 2.72 -12.97 -10.97
C LYS A 184 2.62 -11.93 -9.86
N ASP A 185 3.78 -11.45 -9.39
CA ASP A 185 3.86 -10.41 -8.34
C ASP A 185 3.24 -9.08 -8.83
N VAL A 186 3.21 -8.91 -10.15
CA VAL A 186 2.71 -7.73 -10.85
C VAL A 186 1.20 -7.80 -11.13
N ILE A 187 0.60 -8.99 -11.25
CA ILE A 187 -0.83 -9.15 -11.56
C ILE A 187 -1.71 -8.46 -10.51
N ILE A 188 -1.33 -8.59 -9.24
CA ILE A 188 -2.10 -8.02 -8.13
C ILE A 188 -2.11 -6.49 -8.22
N VAL A 189 -0.95 -5.91 -8.57
CA VAL A 189 -0.77 -4.48 -8.77
C VAL A 189 -1.54 -3.98 -9.99
N LYS A 190 -1.57 -4.75 -11.09
CA LYS A 190 -2.43 -4.49 -12.26
C LYS A 190 -3.92 -4.43 -11.87
N GLN A 191 -4.35 -5.35 -11.00
CA GLN A 191 -5.75 -5.41 -10.57
C GLN A 191 -6.13 -4.29 -9.62
N TRP A 192 -5.25 -3.99 -8.67
CA TRP A 192 -5.41 -2.83 -7.80
C TRP A 192 -5.57 -1.55 -8.60
N ARG A 193 -4.68 -1.32 -9.57
CA ARG A 193 -4.75 -0.20 -10.50
C ARG A 193 -6.06 -0.15 -11.27
N LYS A 194 -6.52 -1.29 -11.81
CA LYS A 194 -7.77 -1.39 -12.58
C LYS A 194 -9.01 -1.08 -11.72
N TYR A 195 -8.98 -1.43 -10.44
CA TYR A 195 -10.06 -1.14 -9.50
C TYR A 195 -10.14 0.35 -9.18
N GLU A 196 -9.01 0.97 -8.86
CA GLU A 196 -8.92 2.40 -8.52
C GLU A 196 -9.07 3.33 -9.74
N GLY A 197 -9.01 2.78 -10.97
CA GLY A 197 -9.08 3.57 -12.19
C GLY A 197 -7.80 4.35 -12.51
N TYR A 198 -6.70 4.09 -11.82
CA TYR A 198 -5.43 4.77 -12.09
C TYR A 198 -4.77 4.24 -13.37
N ARG A 199 -4.13 5.13 -14.14
CA ARG A 199 -3.21 4.70 -15.22
C ARG A 199 -1.81 4.42 -14.67
N TYR A 200 -1.45 5.11 -13.59
CA TYR A 200 -0.17 5.04 -12.90
C TYR A 200 -0.41 4.94 -11.40
N LEU A 201 0.31 4.06 -10.71
CA LEU A 201 0.20 4.01 -9.25
C LEU A 201 1.13 5.08 -8.66
N PRO A 202 0.59 6.06 -7.92
CA PRO A 202 1.41 7.06 -7.27
C PRO A 202 2.12 6.45 -6.06
N CYS A 203 3.39 6.80 -5.90
CA CYS A 203 4.20 6.60 -4.69
C CYS A 203 4.50 5.14 -4.32
N PHE A 204 5.72 4.70 -4.61
CA PHE A 204 6.30 3.45 -4.11
C PHE A 204 7.76 3.66 -3.70
N ASP A 205 8.22 2.90 -2.72
CA ASP A 205 9.59 2.95 -2.23
C ASP A 205 10.45 1.94 -3.02
N ILE A 206 11.70 2.29 -3.33
CA ILE A 206 12.65 1.32 -3.90
C ILE A 206 13.49 0.79 -2.76
N LEU A 207 13.63 -0.53 -2.65
CA LEU A 207 14.42 -1.18 -1.60
C LEU A 207 15.65 -1.85 -2.22
N LYS A 208 16.75 -1.92 -1.46
CA LYS A 208 17.92 -2.75 -1.82
C LYS A 208 18.20 -3.75 -0.70
N ILE A 209 18.24 -5.03 -1.04
CA ILE A 209 18.61 -6.14 -0.13
C ILE A 209 19.46 -7.15 -0.90
N GLN A 210 20.58 -7.58 -0.32
CA GLN A 210 21.48 -8.59 -0.91
C GLN A 210 21.81 -8.32 -2.39
N ASN A 211 22.12 -7.06 -2.72
CA ASN A 211 22.39 -6.57 -4.10
C ASN A 211 21.24 -6.73 -5.10
N LYS A 212 20.03 -7.04 -4.63
CA LYS A 212 18.80 -7.05 -5.42
C LYS A 212 17.97 -5.83 -5.11
N PHE A 213 17.20 -5.41 -6.11
CA PHE A 213 16.30 -4.27 -6.00
C PHE A 213 14.86 -4.73 -5.97
N TYR A 214 14.08 -4.02 -5.16
CA TYR A 214 12.66 -4.26 -5.01
C TYR A 214 11.91 -2.94 -5.06
N VAL A 215 10.61 -3.02 -5.36
CA VAL A 215 9.68 -1.92 -5.20
C VAL A 215 8.61 -2.30 -4.20
N LYS A 216 8.46 -1.48 -3.17
CA LYS A 216 7.44 -1.60 -2.13
C LYS A 216 6.29 -0.63 -2.40
N ILE A 217 5.13 -1.20 -2.68
CA ILE A 217 3.89 -0.50 -2.93
C ILE A 217 3.04 -0.66 -1.66
N LYS A 218 2.80 0.45 -0.94
CA LYS A 218 1.95 0.45 0.25
C LYS A 218 0.49 0.33 -0.16
N TYR A 219 -0.32 -0.36 0.65
CA TYR A 219 -1.77 -0.28 0.49
C TYR A 219 -2.27 1.11 0.87
N LYS A 220 -3.32 1.60 0.21
CA LYS A 220 -4.18 2.62 0.83
C LYS A 220 -4.99 1.95 1.94
N GLU A 221 -5.19 2.66 3.06
CA GLU A 221 -5.83 2.12 4.27
C GLU A 221 -7.17 1.42 3.97
N ASP A 222 -8.01 2.03 3.12
CA ASP A 222 -9.31 1.48 2.70
C ASP A 222 -9.24 0.10 2.02
N ILE A 223 -8.11 -0.21 1.39
CA ILE A 223 -7.87 -1.43 0.62
C ILE A 223 -7.27 -2.52 1.51
N PHE A 224 -6.52 -2.11 2.54
CA PHE A 224 -6.18 -2.98 3.66
C PHE A 224 -7.46 -3.47 4.38
N PHE A 225 -8.54 -2.68 4.41
CA PHE A 225 -9.83 -3.05 5.04
C PHE A 225 -10.74 -3.98 4.21
N LEU A 226 -10.45 -4.21 2.92
CA LEU A 226 -11.07 -5.35 2.18
C LEU A 226 -10.73 -6.72 2.82
N ARG A 227 -9.88 -6.72 3.85
CA ARG A 227 -9.47 -7.85 4.68
C ARG A 227 -10.38 -8.14 5.88
N LYS A 228 -11.31 -7.28 6.27
CA LYS A 228 -12.12 -7.53 7.49
C LYS A 228 -13.59 -7.87 7.26
N ASN A 229 -14.21 -7.42 6.18
CA ASN A 229 -15.67 -7.25 6.22
C ASN A 229 -16.39 -7.46 4.89
N LYS A 230 -15.95 -8.39 4.03
CA LYS A 230 -16.75 -8.71 2.83
C LYS A 230 -17.78 -9.82 3.07
N ASP A 231 -17.41 -10.89 3.76
CA ASP A 231 -18.40 -11.93 4.06
C ASP A 231 -19.24 -11.56 5.28
N LEU A 232 -18.68 -11.02 6.37
CA LEU A 232 -19.46 -10.72 7.57
C LEU A 232 -20.49 -9.59 7.39
N LEU A 233 -20.19 -8.48 6.71
CA LEU A 233 -21.18 -7.41 6.49
C LEU A 233 -22.18 -7.75 5.38
N GLN A 234 -21.79 -8.49 4.33
CA GLN A 234 -22.76 -8.94 3.32
C GLN A 234 -23.65 -10.07 3.86
N GLU A 235 -23.11 -11.01 4.63
CA GLU A 235 -23.91 -12.01 5.34
C GLU A 235 -24.77 -11.37 6.43
N LEU A 236 -24.27 -10.41 7.22
CA LEU A 236 -25.09 -9.71 8.21
C LEU A 236 -26.14 -8.83 7.54
N SER A 237 -25.84 -8.11 6.46
CA SER A 237 -26.86 -7.33 5.73
C SER A 237 -27.90 -8.24 5.08
N GLY A 238 -27.49 -9.34 4.43
CA GLY A 238 -28.42 -10.32 3.87
C GLY A 238 -29.24 -11.03 4.94
N THR A 239 -28.66 -11.31 6.11
CA THR A 239 -29.34 -11.97 7.22
C THR A 239 -30.28 -10.99 7.94
N ILE A 240 -29.89 -9.73 8.10
CA ILE A 240 -30.73 -8.66 8.67
C ILE A 240 -31.88 -8.32 7.71
N ASP A 241 -31.63 -8.23 6.40
CA ASP A 241 -32.66 -7.98 5.38
C ASP A 241 -33.63 -9.18 5.24
N VAL A 242 -33.15 -10.40 5.43
CA VAL A 242 -34.00 -11.60 5.47
C VAL A 242 -34.78 -11.70 6.78
N ILE A 243 -34.19 -11.36 7.93
CA ILE A 243 -34.86 -11.38 9.25
C ILE A 243 -35.88 -10.23 9.37
N LEU A 244 -35.52 -9.02 8.97
CA LEU A 244 -36.43 -7.86 8.94
C LEU A 244 -37.46 -8.03 7.83
N GLY A 245 -37.05 -8.43 6.62
CA GLY A 245 -37.97 -8.67 5.51
C GLY A 245 -38.99 -9.76 5.82
N SER A 246 -38.60 -10.89 6.40
CA SER A 246 -39.55 -11.97 6.72
C SER A 246 -40.50 -11.64 7.86
N ARG A 247 -40.08 -10.85 8.87
CA ARG A 247 -40.96 -10.35 9.94
C ARG A 247 -41.90 -9.24 9.44
N PHE A 248 -41.41 -8.29 8.65
CA PHE A 248 -42.21 -7.16 8.17
C PHE A 248 -43.07 -7.47 6.94
N ILE A 249 -42.81 -8.53 6.16
CA ILE A 249 -43.68 -8.87 5.01
C ILE A 249 -45.08 -9.35 5.45
N LYS A 250 -45.21 -9.99 6.62
CA LYS A 250 -46.51 -10.31 7.20
C LYS A 250 -47.24 -9.04 7.66
N GLU A 251 -46.55 -8.17 8.40
CA GLU A 251 -47.12 -6.89 8.88
C GLU A 251 -47.44 -5.90 7.74
N LEU A 252 -46.62 -5.82 6.68
CA LEU A 252 -46.87 -4.97 5.51
C LEU A 252 -48.00 -5.49 4.62
N LYS A 253 -48.24 -6.81 4.57
CA LYS A 253 -49.40 -7.38 3.88
C LYS A 253 -50.70 -7.12 4.65
N GLU A 254 -50.66 -7.16 5.99
CA GLU A 254 -51.80 -6.77 6.84
C GLU A 254 -52.03 -5.25 6.87
N SER A 255 -50.97 -4.44 6.80
CA SER A 255 -51.09 -2.98 6.81
C SER A 255 -51.62 -2.41 5.49
N ARG A 256 -51.44 -3.11 4.36
CA ARG A 256 -51.99 -2.70 3.05
C ARG A 256 -53.47 -3.02 2.86
N SER A 257 -54.10 -3.81 3.73
CA SER A 257 -55.56 -4.03 3.70
C SER A 257 -56.37 -2.97 4.45
N PHE A 258 -55.73 -2.05 5.21
CA PHE A 258 -56.43 -1.06 6.03
C PHE A 258 -56.22 0.41 5.66
N SER A 259 -55.31 0.75 4.76
CA SER A 259 -55.12 2.14 4.33
C SER A 259 -55.97 2.46 3.10
N ARG A 260 -57.28 2.55 3.31
CA ARG A 260 -58.24 3.16 2.39
C ARG A 260 -59.03 4.23 3.16
N VAL A 261 -58.45 5.41 3.36
CA VAL A 261 -59.18 6.62 3.80
C VAL A 261 -58.56 7.85 3.13
N GLU A 262 -59.43 8.82 2.91
CA GLU A 262 -59.52 9.83 1.86
C GLU A 262 -58.53 11.00 1.93
N ILE A 263 -58.47 11.69 0.79
CA ILE A 263 -57.73 12.91 0.47
C ILE A 263 -58.27 14.08 1.30
N SER A 264 -57.38 14.91 1.85
CA SER A 264 -57.68 16.34 2.06
C SER A 264 -56.53 17.18 1.51
N GLU A 265 -56.90 18.16 0.69
CA GLU A 265 -56.02 19.13 0.04
C GLU A 265 -55.46 20.08 1.11
N SER A 266 -54.15 20.36 1.06
CA SER A 266 -53.57 21.50 1.77
C SER A 266 -52.92 22.44 0.75
N GLU A 267 -53.53 23.61 0.63
CA GLU A 267 -53.05 24.77 -0.12
C GLU A 267 -51.71 25.26 0.45
N LEU A 268 -50.64 25.26 -0.37
CA LEU A 268 -49.50 26.19 -0.29
C LEU A 268 -48.52 25.92 -1.47
N TRP A 269 -48.65 26.77 -2.49
CA TRP A 269 -47.66 27.28 -3.47
C TRP A 269 -46.17 26.92 -3.20
N GLY A 270 -45.31 26.58 -4.16
CA GLY A 270 -45.41 26.48 -5.61
C GLY A 270 -44.05 26.00 -6.18
N ILE A 271 -44.04 24.87 -6.90
CA ILE A 271 -42.92 24.44 -7.75
C ILE A 271 -43.48 24.32 -9.17
N SER A 272 -43.71 25.44 -9.83
CA SER A 272 -44.11 25.45 -11.22
C SER A 272 -43.30 26.50 -11.97
N ASN A 273 -42.20 26.07 -12.60
CA ASN A 273 -41.68 26.74 -13.78
C ASN A 273 -40.86 25.83 -14.70
N ASN A 274 -40.74 24.52 -14.43
CA ASN A 274 -40.14 23.55 -15.37
C ASN A 274 -40.79 22.16 -15.24
N PRO A 275 -42.03 21.96 -15.71
CA PRO A 275 -42.62 20.62 -15.71
C PRO A 275 -41.87 19.73 -16.72
N VAL A 276 -41.22 18.69 -16.22
CA VAL A 276 -40.54 17.69 -17.06
C VAL A 276 -41.60 16.84 -17.77
N ASN A 277 -41.53 16.75 -19.09
CA ASN A 277 -42.36 15.81 -19.84
C ASN A 277 -41.91 14.37 -19.59
N HIS A 278 -42.36 13.78 -18.48
CA HIS A 278 -42.13 12.39 -18.10
C HIS A 278 -42.72 11.35 -19.07
N ALA A 279 -43.45 11.77 -20.10
CA ALA A 279 -44.15 10.91 -21.06
C ALA A 279 -43.69 11.11 -22.51
N HIS A 280 -42.49 11.67 -22.74
CA HIS A 280 -42.01 12.08 -24.07
C HIS A 280 -41.84 10.93 -25.10
N GLN A 281 -41.98 9.66 -24.70
CA GLN A 281 -41.99 8.51 -25.63
C GLN A 281 -43.34 7.79 -25.74
N ARG A 282 -44.41 8.31 -25.13
CA ARG A 282 -45.72 7.66 -25.21
C ARG A 282 -46.38 7.93 -26.57
N ASN A 283 -47.04 6.89 -27.08
CA ASN A 283 -47.87 6.99 -28.28
C ASN A 283 -49.15 7.78 -27.92
N PRO A 284 -49.51 8.86 -28.67
CA PRO A 284 -50.63 9.74 -28.33
C PRO A 284 -51.99 9.06 -28.16
N ASN A 285 -52.17 7.86 -28.72
CA ASN A 285 -53.46 7.18 -28.77
C ASN A 285 -53.73 6.24 -27.58
N LYS A 286 -52.79 6.11 -26.63
CA LYS A 286 -52.97 5.29 -25.42
C LYS A 286 -53.81 6.01 -24.35
N LYS A 287 -54.60 5.23 -23.59
CA LYS A 287 -55.45 5.71 -22.47
C LYS A 287 -54.89 5.22 -21.13
N TRP A 288 -55.15 5.97 -20.06
CA TRP A 288 -54.66 5.78 -18.68
C TRP A 288 -53.13 5.76 -18.56
N SER A 289 -52.52 6.78 -19.17
CA SER A 289 -51.11 6.89 -19.55
C SER A 289 -50.78 5.95 -20.72
#